data_AF-A0A559LIR1-F1
#
_entry.id   AF-A0A559LIR1-F1
#
_cell.length_a   1.000
_cell.length_b   1.000
_cell.length_c   1.000
_cell.angle_alpha   90.00
_cell.angle_beta   90.00
_cell.angle_gamma   90.00
#
_symmetry.space_group_name_H-M   'P 1'
#
loop_
_entity.id
_entity.type
_entity.pdbx_description
1 polymer ?
#
loop_
_entity_poly.entity_id
_entity_poly.type
_entity_poly.pdbx_seq_one_letter_code
_entity_poly.pdbx_strand_id
1 'polypeptide(L)'
;MDWYEELADQVTQPSATLVLREQDGRRYTVLMAACRYRDIFYVIFHQLCCLWSRDKADVYEIFGSRVTPHAIDFTFNEMQRILNNHDLSIANLRWFANFPCPSEELFTAFPEASLAVQLARFIVKFSAHWESLLDQAEAEDRPVAGSVLRSRLHCASPVLRYILFVTSSLQIGIVTGPDAATLDHQFDEDEGEWFGVRGETVRQALAFEHAGFVHRQMPS
;
A
#
# COMPACT_ATOMS: atom_id res chain seq x y z
N MET A 1 11.03 12.79 -13.60
CA MET A 1 9.58 12.99 -13.41
C MET A 1 9.34 12.82 -11.93
N ASP A 2 8.79 13.83 -11.27
CA ASP A 2 8.52 13.78 -9.83
C ASP A 2 7.09 13.28 -9.61
N TRP A 3 6.94 11.99 -9.30
CA TRP A 3 5.66 11.33 -9.07
C TRP A 3 4.83 11.97 -7.96
N TYR A 4 5.49 12.63 -7.01
CA TYR A 4 4.80 13.36 -5.95
C TYR A 4 4.10 14.61 -6.50
N GLU A 5 4.75 15.36 -7.40
CA GLU A 5 4.16 16.54 -8.05
C GLU A 5 2.98 16.12 -8.94
N GLU A 6 3.12 15.02 -9.69
CA GLU A 6 2.05 14.49 -10.52
C GLU A 6 0.80 14.10 -9.70
N LEU A 7 0.99 13.45 -8.54
CA LEU A 7 -0.10 13.17 -7.60
C LEU A 7 -0.73 14.45 -7.04
N ALA A 8 0.09 15.44 -6.69
CA ALA A 8 -0.40 16.71 -6.16
C ALA A 8 -1.25 17.46 -7.19
N ASP A 9 -0.80 17.51 -8.44
CA ASP A 9 -1.53 18.12 -9.55
C ASP A 9 -2.86 17.40 -9.78
N GLN A 10 -2.85 16.07 -9.82
CA GLN A 10 -4.05 15.26 -10.03
C GLN A 10 -5.14 15.53 -8.97
N VAL A 11 -4.77 15.72 -7.71
CA VAL A 11 -5.71 16.03 -6.61
C VAL A 11 -6.36 17.41 -6.77
N THR A 12 -5.69 18.35 -7.44
CA THR A 12 -6.17 19.73 -7.63
C THR A 12 -7.00 19.94 -8.91
N GLN A 13 -7.09 18.94 -9.78
CA GLN A 13 -7.81 19.10 -11.05
C GLN A 13 -9.34 19.28 -10.86
N PRO A 14 -10.00 20.11 -11.69
CA PRO A 14 -11.45 20.37 -11.65
C PRO A 14 -12.35 19.12 -11.73
N SER A 15 -11.87 18.07 -12.38
CA SER A 15 -12.53 16.76 -12.51
C SER A 15 -12.45 15.92 -11.23
N ALA A 16 -11.47 16.17 -10.37
CA ALA A 16 -11.32 15.58 -9.04
C ALA A 16 -12.09 16.37 -7.96
N THR A 17 -12.54 17.60 -8.26
CA THR A 17 -13.20 18.50 -7.28
C THR A 17 -14.68 18.18 -7.03
N LEU A 18 -15.22 17.18 -7.71
CA LEU A 18 -16.46 16.51 -7.28
C LEU A 18 -16.11 15.60 -6.10
N VAL A 19 -16.25 16.13 -4.87
CA VAL A 19 -16.10 15.46 -3.56
C VAL A 19 -15.43 14.10 -3.72
N LEU A 20 -14.09 14.07 -3.75
CA LEU A 20 -13.35 12.82 -3.82
C LEU A 20 -13.95 11.88 -2.79
N ARG A 21 -14.32 10.67 -3.22
CA ARG A 21 -14.77 9.66 -2.28
C ARG A 21 -13.69 9.56 -1.20
N GLU A 22 -14.11 9.38 0.05
CA GLU A 22 -13.16 9.31 1.17
C GLU A 22 -12.02 8.33 0.88
N GLN A 23 -12.37 7.22 0.22
CA GLN A 23 -11.43 6.19 -0.20
C GLN A 23 -10.44 6.63 -1.29
N ASP A 24 -10.89 7.45 -2.25
CA ASP A 24 -10.00 8.03 -3.25
C ASP A 24 -8.97 8.94 -2.56
N GLY A 25 -9.42 9.79 -1.62
CA GLY A 25 -8.55 10.67 -0.85
C GLY A 25 -7.52 9.90 -0.01
N ARG A 26 -7.96 8.81 0.66
CA ARG A 26 -7.05 7.91 1.39
C ARG A 26 -5.98 7.33 0.47
N ARG A 27 -6.32 6.91 -0.76
CA ARG A 27 -5.31 6.42 -1.72
C ARG A 27 -4.29 7.46 -2.12
N TYR A 28 -4.74 8.68 -2.43
CA TYR A 28 -3.82 9.76 -2.73
C TYR A 28 -2.87 10.02 -1.54
N THR A 29 -3.38 10.12 -0.31
CA THR A 29 -2.54 10.29 0.89
C THR A 29 -1.45 9.22 0.99
N VAL A 30 -1.81 7.95 0.84
CA VAL A 30 -0.85 6.85 0.99
C VAL A 30 0.16 6.83 -0.16
N LEU A 31 -0.27 7.05 -1.41
CA LEU A 31 0.63 7.15 -2.55
C LEU A 31 1.58 8.34 -2.46
N MET A 32 1.09 9.50 -2.03
CA MET A 32 1.94 10.68 -1.83
C MET A 32 3.01 10.43 -0.78
N ALA A 33 2.65 9.76 0.33
CA ALA A 33 3.63 9.32 1.30
C ALA A 33 4.65 8.39 0.63
N ALA A 34 4.21 7.30 -0.01
CA ALA A 34 5.10 6.36 -0.69
C ALA A 34 6.07 7.04 -1.69
N CYS A 35 5.58 7.97 -2.51
CA CYS A 35 6.40 8.74 -3.46
C CYS A 35 7.43 9.61 -2.74
N ARG A 36 7.03 10.34 -1.68
CA ARG A 36 7.93 11.16 -0.87
C ARG A 36 9.08 10.34 -0.26
N TYR A 37 8.82 9.09 0.13
CA TYR A 37 9.82 8.18 0.71
C TYR A 37 10.54 7.30 -0.30
N ARG A 38 10.25 7.44 -1.60
CA ARG A 38 10.78 6.56 -2.65
C ARG A 38 10.48 5.08 -2.38
N ASP A 39 9.32 4.80 -1.78
CA ASP A 39 8.80 3.44 -1.62
C ASP A 39 8.22 2.94 -2.95
N ILE A 40 9.14 2.65 -3.88
CA ILE A 40 8.79 2.17 -5.23
C ILE A 40 8.06 0.83 -5.14
N PHE A 41 8.36 0.01 -4.13
CA PHE A 41 7.64 -1.25 -3.90
C PHE A 41 6.15 -0.99 -3.72
N TYR A 42 5.76 -0.08 -2.82
CA TYR A 42 4.34 0.24 -2.61
C TYR A 42 3.71 0.82 -3.86
N VAL A 43 4.38 1.78 -4.51
CA VAL A 43 3.83 2.47 -5.69
C VAL A 43 3.48 1.47 -6.80
N ILE A 44 4.38 0.53 -7.09
CA ILE A 44 4.15 -0.50 -8.11
C ILE A 44 3.16 -1.55 -7.63
N PHE A 45 3.23 -1.98 -6.37
CA PHE A 45 2.28 -2.95 -5.84
C PHE A 45 0.83 -2.41 -5.83
N HIS A 46 0.68 -1.11 -5.54
CA HIS A 46 -0.59 -0.41 -5.63
C HIS A 46 -1.13 -0.40 -7.06
N GLN A 47 -0.30 -0.06 -8.06
CA GLN A 47 -0.69 -0.12 -9.47
C GLN A 47 -1.18 -1.53 -9.84
N LEU A 48 -0.48 -2.58 -9.41
CA LEU A 48 -0.89 -3.97 -9.62
C LEU A 48 -2.25 -4.29 -8.97
N CYS A 49 -2.53 -3.76 -7.77
CA CYS A 49 -3.83 -3.92 -7.13
C CYS A 49 -4.97 -3.22 -7.91
N CYS A 50 -4.67 -2.07 -8.55
CA CYS A 50 -5.62 -1.38 -9.41
C CYS A 50 -5.83 -2.10 -10.75
N LEU A 51 -4.77 -2.66 -11.33
CA LEU A 51 -4.86 -3.53 -12.51
C LEU A 51 -5.72 -4.75 -12.21
N TRP A 52 -5.49 -5.43 -11.08
CA TRP A 52 -6.31 -6.58 -10.64
C TRP A 52 -7.81 -6.28 -10.59
N SER A 53 -8.17 -5.08 -10.14
CA SER A 53 -9.57 -4.64 -10.08
C SER A 53 -10.18 -4.36 -11.46
N ARG A 54 -9.36 -4.01 -12.45
CA ARG A 54 -9.80 -3.69 -13.82
C ARG A 54 -9.83 -4.92 -14.71
N ASP A 55 -8.70 -5.60 -14.79
CA ASP A 55 -8.51 -6.84 -15.54
C ASP A 55 -7.42 -7.69 -14.87
N LYS A 56 -7.80 -8.89 -14.43
CA LYS A 56 -6.88 -9.81 -13.79
C LYS A 56 -5.82 -10.35 -14.76
N ALA A 57 -6.13 -10.38 -16.06
CA ALA A 57 -5.24 -10.91 -17.08
C ALA A 57 -3.90 -10.17 -17.11
N ASP A 58 -3.92 -8.85 -16.94
CA ASP A 58 -2.72 -8.00 -16.90
C ASP A 58 -1.74 -8.46 -15.81
N VAL A 59 -2.25 -8.75 -14.61
CA VAL A 59 -1.44 -9.18 -13.47
C VAL A 59 -0.87 -10.59 -13.69
N TYR A 60 -1.66 -11.49 -14.30
CA TYR A 60 -1.19 -12.82 -14.67
C TYR A 60 -0.06 -12.77 -15.70
N GLU A 61 -0.20 -11.94 -16.73
CA GLU A 61 0.84 -11.75 -17.74
C GLU A 61 2.12 -11.19 -17.12
N ILE A 62 1.98 -10.21 -16.22
CA ILE A 62 3.07 -9.58 -15.49
C ILE A 62 3.91 -10.63 -14.74
N PHE A 63 3.29 -11.46 -13.90
CA PHE A 63 4.05 -12.43 -13.11
C PHE A 63 4.43 -13.68 -13.91
N GLY A 64 3.67 -14.03 -14.95
CA GLY A 64 3.91 -15.20 -15.78
C GLY A 64 4.09 -16.46 -14.95
N SER A 65 5.14 -17.24 -15.23
CA SER A 65 5.47 -18.47 -14.49
C SER A 65 6.21 -18.24 -13.17
N ARG A 66 6.51 -17.00 -12.77
CA ARG A 66 7.29 -16.70 -11.55
C ARG A 66 6.49 -16.91 -10.27
N VAL A 67 5.17 -16.81 -10.36
CA VAL A 67 4.24 -16.94 -9.23
C VAL A 67 3.10 -17.85 -9.67
N THR A 68 2.65 -18.73 -8.78
CA THR A 68 1.52 -19.62 -9.09
C THR A 68 0.21 -18.81 -9.18
N PRO A 69 -0.73 -19.19 -10.05
CA PRO A 69 -2.01 -18.49 -10.15
C PRO A 69 -2.76 -18.40 -8.81
N HIS A 70 -2.69 -19.46 -8.00
CA HIS A 70 -3.25 -19.49 -6.66
C HIS A 70 -2.68 -18.39 -5.74
N ALA A 71 -1.36 -18.19 -5.74
CA ALA A 71 -0.74 -17.17 -4.90
C ALA A 71 -1.07 -15.74 -5.36
N ILE A 72 -1.19 -15.53 -6.68
CA ILE A 72 -1.67 -14.28 -7.28
C ILE A 72 -3.11 -14.02 -6.82
N ASP A 73 -4.03 -14.96 -7.09
CA ASP A 73 -5.44 -14.86 -6.71
C ASP A 73 -5.61 -14.54 -5.23
N PHE A 74 -4.99 -15.34 -4.36
CA PHE A 74 -5.09 -15.16 -2.92
C PHE A 74 -4.62 -13.77 -2.50
N THR A 75 -3.40 -13.38 -2.90
CA THR A 75 -2.79 -12.13 -2.45
C THR A 75 -3.60 -10.94 -2.92
N PHE A 76 -3.96 -10.87 -4.22
CA PHE A 76 -4.65 -9.70 -4.74
C PHE A 76 -6.11 -9.62 -4.31
N ASN A 77 -6.80 -10.74 -4.10
CA ASN A 77 -8.14 -10.73 -3.52
C ASN A 77 -8.11 -10.23 -2.07
N GLU A 78 -7.12 -10.65 -1.28
CA GLU A 78 -6.96 -10.18 0.09
C GLU A 78 -6.58 -8.69 0.14
N MET A 79 -5.69 -8.25 -0.74
CA MET A 79 -5.38 -6.83 -0.88
C MET A 79 -6.57 -5.99 -1.31
N GLN A 80 -7.50 -6.50 -2.13
CA GLN A 80 -8.72 -5.74 -2.44
C GLN A 80 -9.55 -5.47 -1.19
N ARG A 81 -9.59 -6.41 -0.23
CA ARG A 81 -10.28 -6.24 1.06
C ARG A 81 -9.53 -5.29 1.98
N ILE A 82 -8.24 -5.53 2.17
CA ILE A 82 -7.36 -4.72 3.05
C ILE A 82 -7.32 -3.27 2.60
N LEU A 83 -7.07 -3.07 1.31
CA LEU A 83 -7.02 -1.74 0.76
C LEU A 83 -8.44 -1.18 0.67
N ASN A 84 -9.47 -1.99 0.43
CA ASN A 84 -10.83 -1.57 0.07
C ASN A 84 -10.86 -0.83 -1.27
N ASN A 85 -10.39 -1.49 -2.32
CA ASN A 85 -10.37 -0.91 -3.68
C ASN A 85 -11.75 -0.84 -4.34
N HIS A 86 -12.73 -1.62 -3.86
CA HIS A 86 -14.08 -1.63 -4.41
C HIS A 86 -14.80 -0.28 -4.29
N ASP A 87 -14.43 0.52 -3.29
CA ASP A 87 -15.05 1.84 -3.05
C ASP A 87 -14.40 2.97 -3.86
N LEU A 88 -13.31 2.69 -4.59
CA LEU A 88 -12.69 3.67 -5.48
C LEU A 88 -13.61 4.10 -6.61
N SER A 89 -13.52 5.37 -7.00
CA SER A 89 -14.22 5.81 -8.21
C SER A 89 -13.58 5.19 -9.45
N ILE A 90 -14.40 4.90 -10.47
CA ILE A 90 -13.93 4.29 -11.73
C ILE A 90 -12.85 5.17 -12.40
N ALA A 91 -12.97 6.50 -12.29
CA ALA A 91 -12.00 7.44 -12.83
C ALA A 91 -10.63 7.30 -12.14
N ASN A 92 -10.62 7.33 -10.79
CA ASN A 92 -9.37 7.19 -10.04
C ASN A 92 -8.79 5.78 -10.18
N LEU A 93 -9.60 4.73 -10.20
CA LEU A 93 -9.11 3.36 -10.46
C LEU A 93 -8.39 3.25 -11.81
N ARG A 94 -8.95 3.87 -12.87
CA ARG A 94 -8.31 3.91 -14.19
C ARG A 94 -7.01 4.71 -14.18
N TRP A 95 -7.00 5.84 -13.47
CA TRP A 95 -5.79 6.66 -13.35
C TRP A 95 -4.69 5.91 -12.59
N PHE A 96 -5.01 5.38 -11.41
CA PHE A 96 -4.08 4.60 -10.58
C PHE A 96 -3.52 3.35 -11.26
N ALA A 97 -4.29 2.70 -12.13
CA ALA A 97 -3.81 1.55 -12.91
C ALA A 97 -2.74 1.93 -13.95
N ASN A 98 -2.59 3.21 -14.28
CA ASN A 98 -1.59 3.75 -15.22
C ASN A 98 -0.57 4.68 -14.55
N PHE A 99 -0.61 4.79 -13.22
CA PHE A 99 0.38 5.52 -12.43
C PHE A 99 1.30 4.51 -11.73
N PRO A 100 2.63 4.70 -11.73
CA PRO A 100 3.35 5.90 -12.17
C PRO A 100 3.69 5.93 -13.66
N CYS A 101 3.46 4.84 -14.38
CA CYS A 101 3.59 4.75 -15.82
C CYS A 101 2.55 3.77 -16.38
N PRO A 102 2.26 3.80 -17.69
CA PRO A 102 1.35 2.83 -18.31
C PRO A 102 1.73 1.38 -17.98
N SER A 103 0.75 0.50 -17.79
CA SER A 103 1.00 -0.90 -17.41
C SER A 103 1.85 -1.66 -18.43
N GLU A 104 1.73 -1.32 -19.71
CA GLU A 104 2.55 -1.85 -20.81
C GLU A 104 4.05 -1.52 -20.65
N GLU A 105 4.35 -0.42 -19.96
CA GLU A 105 5.72 0.06 -19.74
C GLU A 105 6.32 -0.45 -18.43
N LEU A 106 5.55 -1.12 -17.57
CA LEU A 106 5.97 -1.49 -16.21
C LEU A 106 7.31 -2.26 -16.21
N PHE A 107 7.50 -3.22 -17.11
CA PHE A 107 8.76 -3.98 -17.16
C PHE A 107 9.91 -3.27 -17.86
N THR A 108 9.61 -2.32 -18.72
CA THR A 108 10.62 -1.51 -19.41
C THR A 108 11.11 -0.38 -18.50
N ALA A 109 10.20 0.20 -17.71
CA ALA A 109 10.47 1.25 -16.73
C ALA A 109 11.12 0.72 -15.44
N PHE A 110 10.84 -0.53 -15.07
CA PHE A 110 11.45 -1.22 -13.93
C PHE A 110 12.27 -2.45 -14.37
N PRO A 111 13.33 -2.25 -15.17
CA PRO A 111 14.17 -3.34 -15.69
C PRO A 111 15.00 -4.04 -14.60
N GLU A 112 14.93 -3.57 -13.35
CA GLU A 112 15.56 -4.25 -12.24
C GLU A 112 14.86 -5.57 -11.95
N ALA A 113 15.55 -6.66 -12.27
CA ALA A 113 15.28 -7.99 -11.75
C ALA A 113 15.08 -8.00 -10.22
N SER A 114 15.56 -6.98 -9.49
CA SER A 114 15.40 -6.85 -8.05
C SER A 114 13.95 -6.62 -7.63
N LEU A 115 13.19 -5.71 -8.27
CA LEU A 115 11.85 -5.33 -7.80
C LEU A 115 10.81 -6.38 -8.16
N ALA A 116 10.83 -6.87 -9.40
CA ALA A 116 9.94 -7.95 -9.83
C ALA A 116 10.14 -9.21 -8.97
N VAL A 117 11.40 -9.53 -8.60
CA VAL A 117 11.70 -10.65 -7.70
C VAL A 117 11.24 -10.37 -6.27
N GLN A 118 11.38 -9.14 -5.77
CA GLN A 118 10.85 -8.76 -4.45
C GLN A 118 9.32 -8.89 -4.40
N LEU A 119 8.61 -8.37 -5.39
CA LEU A 119 7.15 -8.48 -5.50
C LEU A 119 6.71 -9.95 -5.61
N ALA A 120 7.36 -10.74 -6.46
CA ALA A 120 7.05 -12.16 -6.61
C ALA A 120 7.28 -12.93 -5.30
N ARG A 121 8.40 -12.68 -4.59
CA ARG A 121 8.66 -13.29 -3.28
C ARG A 121 7.61 -12.87 -2.26
N PHE A 122 7.25 -11.59 -2.22
CA PHE A 122 6.20 -11.10 -1.33
C PHE A 122 4.88 -11.81 -1.61
N ILE A 123 4.42 -11.91 -2.85
CA ILE A 123 3.16 -12.59 -3.21
C ILE A 123 3.17 -14.06 -2.78
N VAL A 124 4.26 -14.79 -3.06
CA VAL A 124 4.40 -16.19 -2.65
C VAL A 124 4.34 -16.33 -1.12
N LYS A 125 5.03 -15.46 -0.39
CA LYS A 125 5.12 -15.52 1.06
C LYS A 125 3.86 -15.04 1.76
N PHE A 126 3.24 -14.00 1.24
CA PHE A 126 1.94 -13.50 1.68
C PHE A 126 0.89 -14.59 1.55
N SER A 127 0.76 -15.21 0.37
CA SER A 127 -0.17 -16.30 0.15
C SER A 127 0.05 -17.52 1.03
N ALA A 128 1.29 -17.79 1.44
CA ALA A 128 1.61 -18.95 2.27
C ALA A 128 1.46 -18.70 3.78
N HIS A 129 1.47 -17.44 4.23
CA HIS A 129 1.67 -17.13 5.65
C HIS A 129 0.69 -16.13 6.24
N TRP A 130 -0.02 -15.33 5.44
CA TRP A 130 -0.84 -14.24 5.97
C TRP A 130 -1.93 -14.70 6.95
N GLU A 131 -2.75 -15.69 6.58
CA GLU A 131 -3.80 -16.21 7.47
C GLU A 131 -3.23 -16.76 8.78
N SER A 132 -2.15 -17.55 8.71
CA SER A 132 -1.51 -18.07 9.92
C SER A 132 -0.92 -16.97 10.81
N LEU A 133 -0.50 -15.84 10.26
CA LEU A 133 -0.04 -14.69 11.05
C LEU A 133 -1.21 -13.98 11.72
N LEU A 134 -2.37 -13.88 11.05
CA LEU A 134 -3.59 -13.35 11.65
C LEU A 134 -4.10 -14.25 12.79
N ASP A 135 -4.11 -15.57 12.60
CA ASP A 135 -4.49 -16.52 13.66
C ASP A 135 -3.57 -16.41 14.88
N GLN A 136 -2.26 -16.24 14.65
CA GLN A 136 -1.28 -16.01 15.72
C GLN A 136 -1.52 -14.68 16.43
N ALA A 137 -1.79 -13.60 15.67
CA ALA A 137 -2.08 -12.30 16.23
C ALA A 137 -3.31 -12.33 17.15
N GLU A 138 -4.36 -13.03 16.74
CA GLU A 138 -5.57 -13.24 17.54
C GLU A 138 -5.31 -14.09 18.79
N ALA A 139 -4.55 -15.18 18.66
CA ALA A 139 -4.21 -16.05 19.79
C ALA A 139 -3.31 -15.35 20.84
N GLU A 140 -2.45 -14.43 20.40
CA GLU A 140 -1.51 -13.70 21.25
C GLU A 140 -2.04 -12.34 21.73
N ASP A 141 -3.23 -11.94 21.27
CA ASP A 141 -3.83 -10.61 21.47
C ASP A 141 -2.84 -9.48 21.14
N ARG A 142 -2.15 -9.63 20.00
CA ARG A 142 -1.09 -8.72 19.55
C ARG A 142 -1.03 -8.65 18.03
N PRO A 143 -0.97 -7.45 17.43
CA PRO A 143 -0.86 -7.32 15.98
C PRO A 143 0.48 -7.86 15.46
N VAL A 144 0.52 -8.13 14.16
CA VAL A 144 1.72 -8.65 13.49
C VAL A 144 2.77 -7.54 13.42
N ALA A 145 3.90 -7.74 14.09
CA ALA A 145 5.01 -6.78 14.13
C ALA A 145 5.62 -6.50 12.75
N GLY A 146 6.16 -5.30 12.55
CA GLY A 146 6.78 -4.87 11.29
C GLY A 146 7.97 -5.73 10.89
N SER A 147 8.84 -6.07 11.84
CA SER A 147 9.98 -6.97 11.65
C SER A 147 9.55 -8.39 11.20
N VAL A 148 8.40 -8.86 11.67
CA VAL A 148 7.79 -10.13 11.23
C VAL A 148 7.26 -10.00 9.81
N LEU A 149 6.54 -8.93 9.47
CA LEU A 149 6.07 -8.66 8.10
C LEU A 149 7.25 -8.56 7.11
N ARG A 150 8.36 -7.94 7.53
CA ARG A 150 9.58 -7.83 6.72
C ARG A 150 10.25 -9.19 6.51
N SER A 151 10.43 -9.98 7.57
CA SER A 151 11.20 -11.23 7.52
C SER A 151 10.38 -12.43 7.02
N ARG A 152 9.11 -12.57 7.42
CA ARG A 152 8.24 -13.69 7.04
C ARG A 152 7.54 -13.46 5.72
N LEU A 153 7.03 -12.26 5.48
CA LEU A 153 6.33 -11.94 4.23
C LEU A 153 7.27 -11.39 3.16
N HIS A 154 8.53 -11.08 3.49
CA HIS A 154 9.45 -10.41 2.57
C HIS A 154 8.87 -9.09 2.04
N CYS A 155 8.05 -8.40 2.85
CA CYS A 155 7.46 -7.13 2.48
C CYS A 155 8.51 -6.01 2.60
N ALA A 156 9.06 -5.57 1.46
CA ALA A 156 10.07 -4.52 1.42
C ALA A 156 9.49 -3.12 1.67
N SER A 157 8.20 -2.92 1.38
CA SER A 157 7.54 -1.62 1.56
C SER A 157 7.19 -1.34 3.04
N PRO A 158 7.74 -0.29 3.64
CA PRO A 158 7.29 0.15 4.97
C PRO A 158 5.84 0.63 5.00
N VAL A 159 5.37 1.29 3.93
CA VAL A 159 3.97 1.73 3.82
C VAL A 159 3.03 0.53 3.87
N LEU A 160 3.33 -0.52 3.11
CA LEU A 160 2.53 -1.75 3.12
C LEU A 160 2.63 -2.48 4.45
N ARG A 161 3.81 -2.54 5.08
CA ARG A 161 3.96 -3.15 6.41
C ARG A 161 3.05 -2.45 7.44
N TYR A 162 3.02 -1.12 7.45
CA TYR A 162 2.12 -0.39 8.35
C TYR A 162 0.63 -0.68 8.06
N ILE A 163 0.23 -0.75 6.79
CA ILE A 163 -1.14 -1.12 6.41
C ILE A 163 -1.51 -2.52 6.92
N LEU A 164 -0.62 -3.50 6.76
CA LEU A 164 -0.83 -4.87 7.23
C LEU A 164 -0.87 -4.96 8.76
N PHE A 165 0.00 -4.21 9.44
CA PHE A 165 -0.04 -4.08 10.89
C PHE A 165 -1.39 -3.54 11.37
N VAL A 166 -1.85 -2.40 10.82
CA VAL A 166 -3.17 -1.84 11.16
C VAL A 166 -4.29 -2.84 10.88
N THR A 167 -4.22 -3.58 9.77
CA THR A 167 -5.19 -4.64 9.45
C THR A 167 -5.21 -5.72 10.53
N SER A 168 -4.05 -6.17 11.00
CA SER A 168 -3.97 -7.17 12.09
C SER A 168 -4.45 -6.62 13.44
N SER A 169 -4.24 -5.33 13.72
CA SER A 169 -4.80 -4.67 14.91
C SER A 169 -6.33 -4.63 14.88
N LEU A 170 -6.91 -4.38 13.71
CA LEU A 170 -8.36 -4.39 13.52
C LEU A 170 -8.95 -5.79 13.74
N GLN A 171 -8.24 -6.85 13.31
CA GLN A 171 -8.67 -8.24 13.50
C GLN A 171 -8.85 -8.60 14.97
N ILE A 172 -7.98 -8.08 15.85
CA ILE A 172 -8.06 -8.31 17.31
C ILE A 172 -8.92 -7.25 18.04
N GLY A 173 -9.67 -6.43 17.30
CA GLY A 173 -10.62 -5.47 17.87
C GLY A 173 -10.02 -4.14 18.33
N ILE A 174 -8.75 -3.87 18.03
CA ILE A 174 -8.09 -2.60 18.39
C ILE A 174 -8.21 -1.61 17.23
N VAL A 175 -9.09 -0.62 17.39
CA VAL A 175 -9.44 0.32 16.32
C VAL A 175 -8.92 1.74 16.59
N THR A 176 -9.20 2.31 17.76
CA THR A 176 -8.75 3.66 18.15
C THR A 176 -8.55 3.76 19.66
N GLY A 177 -7.85 4.80 20.12
CA GLY A 177 -7.66 5.10 21.55
C GLY A 177 -6.23 4.89 22.04
N PRO A 178 -6.01 4.90 23.37
CA PRO A 178 -4.67 4.79 23.97
C PRO A 178 -3.93 3.49 23.59
N ASP A 179 -4.67 2.39 23.45
CA ASP A 179 -4.10 1.09 23.08
C ASP A 179 -3.57 1.11 21.64
N ALA A 180 -4.32 1.72 20.71
CA ALA A 180 -3.87 1.92 19.33
C ALA A 180 -2.61 2.80 19.27
N ALA A 181 -2.56 3.91 20.03
CA ALA A 181 -1.38 4.77 20.07
C ALA A 181 -0.15 4.07 20.67
N THR A 182 -0.36 3.17 21.63
CA THR A 182 0.72 2.36 22.22
C THR A 182 1.26 1.35 21.21
N LEU A 183 0.38 0.67 20.48
CA LEU A 183 0.77 -0.26 19.43
C LEU A 183 1.49 0.44 18.28
N ASP A 184 1.04 1.63 17.88
CA ASP A 184 1.73 2.45 16.87
C ASP A 184 3.17 2.78 17.29
N HIS A 185 3.38 3.13 18.56
CA HIS A 185 4.73 3.38 19.08
C HIS A 185 5.59 2.12 19.06
N GLN A 186 5.02 0.98 19.47
CA GLN A 186 5.71 -0.31 19.43
C GLN A 186 6.08 -0.71 17.99
N PHE A 187 5.21 -0.44 17.02
CA PHE A 187 5.51 -0.65 15.61
C PHE A 187 6.65 0.25 15.13
N ASP A 188 6.62 1.54 15.47
CA ASP A 188 7.67 2.50 15.14
C ASP A 188 9.05 2.06 15.73
N GLU A 189 9.05 1.53 16.96
CA GLU A 189 10.26 0.98 17.61
C GLU A 189 10.75 -0.33 16.97
N ASP A 190 9.84 -1.26 16.69
CA ASP A 190 10.15 -2.58 16.10
C ASP A 190 10.66 -2.47 14.67
N GLU A 191 10.10 -1.57 13.87
CA GLU A 191 10.59 -1.33 12.52
C GLU A 191 12.05 -0.89 12.53
N GLY A 192 12.46 -0.13 13.57
CA GLY A 192 13.82 0.38 13.77
C GLY A 192 14.36 1.23 12.62
N GLU A 193 13.53 1.49 11.61
CA GLU A 193 13.81 2.21 10.38
C GLU A 193 13.17 3.59 10.50
N TRP A 194 14.00 4.62 10.51
CA TRP A 194 13.55 6.00 10.32
C TRP A 194 13.42 6.22 8.81
N PHE A 195 12.23 6.59 8.35
CA PHE A 195 11.92 6.70 6.93
C PHE A 195 12.21 8.12 6.40
N GLY A 196 12.81 8.18 5.20
CA GLY A 196 13.00 9.42 4.46
C GLY A 196 14.19 10.28 4.86
N VAL A 197 14.36 11.38 4.11
CA VAL A 197 15.49 12.32 4.26
C VAL A 197 15.49 13.04 5.62
N ARG A 198 14.35 13.02 6.33
CA ARG A 198 14.12 13.76 7.59
C ARG A 198 14.09 12.88 8.84
N GLY A 199 14.23 11.56 8.69
CA GLY A 199 14.14 10.62 9.82
C GLY A 199 12.76 10.62 10.47
N GLU A 200 11.70 10.56 9.68
CA GLU A 200 10.31 10.52 10.14
C GLU A 200 9.76 9.09 10.07
N THR A 201 8.82 8.72 10.94
CA THR A 201 8.20 7.37 10.87
C THR A 201 7.15 7.31 9.75
N VAL A 202 6.80 6.10 9.30
CA VAL A 202 5.76 5.91 8.27
C VAL A 202 4.39 6.48 8.70
N ARG A 203 4.12 6.49 9.99
CA ARG A 203 2.90 7.11 10.54
C ARG A 203 2.96 8.63 10.48
N GLN A 204 4.09 9.23 10.83
CA GLN A 204 4.29 10.68 10.73
C GLN A 204 4.17 11.17 9.29
N ALA A 205 4.75 10.41 8.36
CA ALA A 205 4.61 10.57 6.92
C ALA A 205 3.15 10.61 6.45
N LEU A 206 2.38 9.57 6.81
CA LEU A 206 0.97 9.46 6.44
C LEU A 206 0.13 10.60 7.05
N ALA A 207 0.40 10.96 8.30
CA ALA A 207 -0.28 12.07 8.97
C ALA A 207 0.01 13.41 8.30
N PHE A 208 1.26 13.65 7.89
CA PHE A 208 1.64 14.85 7.17
C PHE A 208 0.90 14.97 5.82
N GLU A 209 0.90 13.90 5.03
CA GLU A 209 0.22 13.91 3.73
C GLU A 209 -1.31 13.98 3.87
N HIS A 210 -1.88 13.39 4.93
CA HIS A 210 -3.30 13.52 5.20
C HIS A 210 -3.68 14.97 5.51
N ALA A 211 -2.94 15.63 6.40
CA ALA A 211 -3.15 17.03 6.74
C ALA A 211 -2.99 17.94 5.50
N GLY A 212 -1.96 17.69 4.69
CA GLY A 212 -1.73 18.41 3.42
C GLY A 212 -2.86 18.20 2.41
N PHE A 213 -3.35 16.98 2.28
CA PHE A 213 -4.48 16.65 1.40
C PHE A 213 -5.76 17.37 1.81
N VAL A 214 -6.11 17.34 3.11
CA VAL A 214 -7.28 18.05 3.65
C VAL A 214 -7.18 19.55 3.36
N HIS A 215 -5.98 20.14 3.53
CA HIS A 215 -5.78 21.57 3.23
C HIS A 215 -5.98 21.90 1.75
N ARG A 216 -5.53 21.04 0.83
CA ARG A 216 -5.71 21.25 -0.63
C ARG A 216 -7.16 21.10 -1.11
N GLN A 217 -8.02 20.44 -0.34
CA GLN A 217 -9.43 20.24 -0.66
C GLN A 217 -10.34 21.36 -0.13
N MET A 218 -9.84 22.25 0.73
CA MET A 218 -10.62 23.39 1.24
C MET A 218 -10.68 24.51 0.17
N PRO A 219 -11.87 25.04 -0.17
CA PRO A 219 -11.95 26.19 -1.06
C PRO A 219 -11.32 27.42 -0.39
N SER A 220 -10.46 28.10 -1.14
CA SER A 220 -9.83 29.38 -0.78
C SER A 220 -10.85 30.51 -0.64
#